data_AF-M1ART9-F1
#
_entry.id   AF-M1ART9-F1
#
_cell.length_a   1.000
_cell.length_b   1.000
_cell.length_c   1.000
_cell.angle_alpha   90.00
_cell.angle_beta   90.00
_cell.angle_gamma   90.00
#
_symmetry.space_group_name_H-M   'P 1'
#
loop_
_entity.id
_entity.type
_entity.pdbx_description
1 polymer ?
#
loop_
_entity_poly.entity_id
_entity_poly.type
_entity_poly.pdbx_seq_one_letter_code
_entity_poly.pdbx_strand_id
1 'polypeptide(L)'
;MINLYCGCPKLGVNTTVKVGLGKLLSFTTEEAKTLRNCKKNLGKLKKYVSIIQAFIHDAERRQIEDQAVEEWLKMLERIAEDAENVFDKFTYESLQAQVMNNRNVFSHTAFKYEMSRKIKKINKELRAINQLANDLGLRPLTVPFQKLPIRETDSTVVASDVVGRDQDVAEIKEKMLNMRKDDV
;
A
#
# COMPACT_ATOMS: atom_id res chain seq x y z
N MET A 1 -12.43 14.20 -31.62
CA MET A 1 -12.97 13.48 -30.45
C MET A 1 -11.80 13.07 -29.57
N ILE A 2 -11.53 13.82 -28.52
CA ILE A 2 -10.52 13.46 -27.51
C ILE A 2 -11.24 12.64 -26.46
N ASN A 3 -10.86 11.38 -26.33
CA ASN A 3 -11.44 10.45 -25.39
C ASN A 3 -10.93 10.80 -23.99
N LEU A 4 -11.73 11.56 -23.24
CA LEU A 4 -11.51 11.85 -21.83
C LEU A 4 -11.93 10.64 -21.00
N TYR A 5 -11.05 9.63 -20.89
CA TYR A 5 -11.08 8.75 -19.72
C TYR A 5 -10.52 9.52 -18.51
N CYS A 6 -11.26 10.52 -18.05
CA CYS A 6 -11.20 10.94 -16.66
C CYS A 6 -11.92 9.85 -15.84
N GLY A 7 -11.15 8.89 -15.34
CA GLY A 7 -11.66 7.76 -14.56
C GLY A 7 -10.76 7.45 -13.38
N CYS A 8 -10.64 8.37 -12.43
CA CYS A 8 -10.10 8.06 -11.11
C CYS A 8 -11.20 8.20 -10.05
N PRO A 9 -11.76 7.06 -9.58
CA PRO A 9 -12.25 6.99 -8.20
C PRO A 9 -11.98 5.63 -7.51
N LYS A 10 -10.79 5.03 -7.66
CA LYS A 10 -10.35 3.87 -6.84
C LYS A 10 -8.92 3.97 -6.28
N LEU A 11 -8.33 5.17 -6.27
CA LEU A 11 -6.96 5.42 -5.77
C LEU A 11 -6.80 5.17 -4.25
N GLY A 12 -7.87 5.30 -3.46
CA GLY A 12 -7.81 5.14 -2.00
C GLY A 12 -7.46 3.72 -1.56
N VAL A 13 -8.28 2.73 -1.97
CA VAL A 13 -8.14 1.31 -1.60
C VAL A 13 -6.76 0.77 -1.98
N ASN A 14 -6.29 1.05 -3.19
CA ASN A 14 -5.03 0.48 -3.66
C ASN A 14 -3.81 1.11 -2.99
N THR A 15 -3.89 2.39 -2.61
CA THR A 15 -2.84 3.05 -1.84
C THR A 15 -2.75 2.47 -0.44
N THR A 16 -3.90 2.28 0.23
CA THR A 16 -3.98 1.62 1.55
C THR A 16 -3.38 0.21 1.51
N VAL A 17 -3.76 -0.59 0.50
CA VAL A 17 -3.19 -1.93 0.30
C VAL A 17 -1.67 -1.88 0.13
N LYS A 18 -1.13 -1.01 -0.73
CA LYS A 18 0.32 -0.89 -0.94
C LYS A 18 1.06 -0.49 0.34
N VAL A 19 0.53 0.47 1.09
CA VAL A 19 1.12 0.94 2.36
C VAL A 19 1.09 -0.18 3.40
N GLY A 20 -0.04 -0.84 3.59
CA GLY A 20 -0.21 -1.96 4.52
C GLY A 20 0.77 -3.10 4.20
N LEU A 21 0.82 -3.54 2.94
CA LEU A 21 1.77 -4.58 2.51
C LEU A 21 3.23 -4.16 2.70
N GLY A 22 3.56 -2.88 2.49
CA GLY A 22 4.89 -2.32 2.78
C GLY A 22 5.25 -2.43 4.26
N LYS A 23 4.32 -2.08 5.15
CA LYS A 23 4.48 -2.22 6.62
C LYS A 23 4.66 -3.69 7.02
N LEU A 24 3.93 -4.61 6.41
CA LEU A 24 4.10 -6.05 6.65
C LEU A 24 5.48 -6.58 6.26
N LEU A 25 6.10 -6.03 5.21
CA LEU A 25 7.45 -6.40 4.79
C LEU A 25 8.54 -5.84 5.70
N SER A 26 8.34 -4.61 6.20
CA SER A 26 9.28 -3.95 7.12
C SER A 26 9.32 -4.61 8.49
N PHE A 27 8.28 -5.35 8.87
CA PHE A 27 8.24 -6.11 10.11
C PHE A 27 9.45 -7.04 10.26
N THR A 28 10.22 -6.86 11.34
CA THR A 28 11.55 -7.47 11.47
C THR A 28 11.50 -8.85 12.13
N THR A 29 12.50 -9.68 11.85
CA THR A 29 12.65 -10.99 12.50
C THR A 29 13.19 -10.90 13.94
N GLU A 30 13.65 -9.72 14.33
CA GLU A 30 14.30 -9.46 15.62
C GLU A 30 13.33 -9.65 16.78
N GLU A 31 12.11 -9.15 16.63
CA GLU A 31 11.05 -9.31 17.63
C GLU A 31 10.56 -10.77 17.72
N ALA A 32 10.81 -11.58 16.69
CA ALA A 32 10.43 -13.00 16.60
C ALA A 32 11.55 -13.98 16.98
N LYS A 33 12.74 -13.49 17.39
CA LYS A 33 13.89 -14.32 17.81
C LYS A 33 13.55 -15.37 18.87
N THR A 34 12.50 -15.12 19.66
CA THR A 34 12.10 -15.98 20.77
C THR A 34 11.20 -17.17 20.38
N LEU A 35 10.82 -17.34 19.10
CA LEU A 35 10.00 -18.49 18.64
C LEU A 35 10.39 -18.95 17.23
N ARG A 36 10.99 -20.14 17.11
CA ARG A 36 11.32 -20.79 15.82
C ARG A 36 10.14 -20.86 14.85
N ASN A 37 8.93 -21.13 15.36
CA ASN A 37 7.70 -21.19 14.56
C ASN A 37 7.26 -19.82 14.05
N CYS A 38 7.49 -18.75 14.82
CA CYS A 38 7.16 -17.39 14.41
C CYS A 38 8.09 -16.94 13.27
N LYS A 39 9.39 -17.19 13.39
CA LYS A 39 10.37 -16.91 12.32
C LYS A 39 9.98 -17.57 10.98
N LYS A 40 9.57 -18.85 11.00
CA LYS A 40 9.13 -19.56 9.78
C LYS A 40 7.86 -18.94 9.18
N ASN A 41 6.90 -18.57 10.01
CA ASN A 41 5.65 -17.95 9.54
C ASN A 41 5.88 -16.53 9.02
N LEU A 42 6.78 -15.75 9.60
CA LEU A 42 7.17 -14.44 9.09
C LEU A 42 7.88 -14.54 7.73
N GLY A 43 8.78 -15.51 7.56
CA GLY A 43 9.41 -15.75 6.26
C GLY A 43 8.40 -16.08 5.15
N LYS A 44 7.37 -16.88 5.47
CA LYS A 44 6.26 -17.15 4.55
C LYS A 44 5.44 -15.89 4.24
N LEU A 45 5.16 -15.09 5.26
CA LEU A 45 4.38 -13.87 5.11
C LEU A 45 5.10 -12.92 4.16
N LYS A 46 6.39 -12.66 4.36
CA LYS A 46 7.20 -11.84 3.46
C LYS A 46 7.17 -12.39 2.03
N LYS A 47 7.38 -13.70 1.86
CA LYS A 47 7.32 -14.35 0.54
C LYS A 47 5.98 -14.11 -0.15
N TYR A 48 4.86 -14.33 0.54
CA TYR A 48 3.54 -14.18 -0.07
C TYR A 48 3.21 -12.73 -0.38
N VAL A 49 3.56 -11.79 0.51
CA VAL A 49 3.37 -10.36 0.28
C VAL A 49 4.18 -9.87 -0.92
N SER A 50 5.44 -10.31 -1.07
CA SER A 50 6.26 -9.94 -2.24
C SER A 50 5.69 -10.45 -3.56
N ILE A 51 5.10 -11.65 -3.57
CA ILE A 51 4.43 -12.18 -4.77
C ILE A 51 3.19 -11.33 -5.09
N ILE A 52 2.37 -11.00 -4.08
CA ILE A 52 1.18 -10.16 -4.25
C ILE A 52 1.55 -8.80 -4.84
N GLN A 53 2.61 -8.15 -4.34
CA GLN A 53 3.07 -6.86 -4.85
C GLN A 53 3.37 -6.87 -6.35
N ALA A 54 3.82 -7.99 -6.90
CA ALA A 54 4.06 -8.12 -8.33
C ALA A 54 2.77 -8.06 -9.16
N PHE A 55 1.63 -8.50 -8.59
CA PHE A 55 0.33 -8.52 -9.28
C PHE A 55 -0.46 -7.21 -9.15
N ILE A 56 -0.15 -6.35 -8.17
CA ILE A 56 -0.97 -5.16 -7.85
C ILE A 56 -1.14 -4.27 -9.07
N HIS A 57 -0.10 -4.01 -9.85
CA HIS A 57 -0.20 -3.09 -11.00
C HIS A 57 -1.18 -3.59 -12.08
N ASP A 58 -1.14 -4.88 -12.44
CA ASP A 58 -2.10 -5.43 -13.41
C ASP A 58 -3.52 -5.44 -12.82
N ALA A 59 -3.65 -5.75 -11.52
CA ALA A 59 -4.92 -5.71 -10.83
C ALA A 59 -5.53 -4.29 -10.83
N GLU A 60 -4.74 -3.26 -10.51
CA GLU A 60 -5.16 -1.86 -10.50
C GLU A 60 -5.66 -1.39 -11.88
N ARG A 61 -5.02 -1.84 -12.95
CA ARG A 61 -5.43 -1.52 -14.32
C ARG A 61 -6.75 -2.19 -14.68
N ARG A 62 -6.94 -3.44 -14.24
CA ARG A 62 -8.11 -4.25 -14.59
C ARG A 62 -9.33 -4.01 -13.69
N GLN A 63 -9.16 -3.47 -12.48
CA GLN A 63 -10.23 -3.31 -11.47
C GLN A 63 -11.45 -2.50 -11.93
N ILE A 64 -11.33 -1.71 -12.99
CA ILE A 64 -12.41 -0.87 -13.51
C ILE A 64 -13.36 -1.70 -14.39
N GLU A 65 -12.79 -2.66 -15.13
CA GLU A 65 -13.48 -3.44 -16.15
C GLU A 65 -13.75 -4.88 -15.71
N ASP A 66 -12.98 -5.38 -14.75
CA ASP A 66 -13.03 -6.75 -14.25
C ASP A 66 -13.44 -6.78 -12.78
N GLN A 67 -14.72 -7.10 -12.53
CA GLN A 67 -15.30 -7.13 -11.18
C GLN A 67 -14.66 -8.22 -10.30
N ALA A 68 -14.17 -9.32 -10.88
CA ALA A 68 -13.50 -10.37 -10.11
C ALA A 68 -12.14 -9.89 -9.60
N VAL A 69 -11.44 -9.09 -10.41
CA VAL A 69 -10.20 -8.41 -9.99
C VAL A 69 -10.46 -7.31 -8.96
N GLU A 70 -11.56 -6.57 -9.08
CA GLU A 70 -11.97 -5.63 -8.03
C GLU A 70 -12.21 -6.34 -6.69
N GLU A 71 -12.95 -7.46 -6.69
CA GLU A 71 -13.20 -8.21 -5.46
C GLU A 71 -11.90 -8.80 -4.90
N TRP A 72 -10.98 -9.25 -5.75
CA TRP A 72 -9.64 -9.68 -5.32
C TRP A 72 -8.89 -8.58 -4.58
N LEU A 73 -8.92 -7.33 -5.07
CA LEU A 73 -8.30 -6.18 -4.39
C LEU A 73 -8.97 -5.88 -3.04
N LYS A 74 -10.30 -5.94 -2.96
CA LYS A 74 -11.04 -5.75 -1.69
C LYS A 74 -10.73 -6.85 -0.67
N MET A 75 -10.61 -8.10 -1.11
CA MET A 75 -10.18 -9.20 -0.24
C MET A 75 -8.76 -8.97 0.28
N LEU A 76 -7.87 -8.46 -0.59
CA LEU A 76 -6.50 -8.15 -0.22
C LEU A 76 -6.42 -7.02 0.81
N GLU A 77 -7.23 -5.98 0.65
CA GLU A 77 -7.36 -4.87 1.60
C GLU A 77 -7.76 -5.39 2.99
N ARG A 78 -8.82 -6.20 3.08
CA ARG A 78 -9.26 -6.80 4.36
C ARG A 78 -8.15 -7.62 5.02
N ILE A 79 -7.39 -8.41 4.24
CA ILE A 79 -6.26 -9.20 4.76
C ILE A 79 -5.14 -8.28 5.25
N ALA A 80 -4.87 -7.17 4.55
CA ALA A 80 -3.84 -6.21 4.94
C ALA A 80 -4.21 -5.50 6.24
N GLU A 81 -5.47 -5.06 6.39
CA GLU A 81 -6.00 -4.46 7.62
C GLU A 81 -5.93 -5.43 8.81
N ASP A 82 -6.41 -6.66 8.63
CA ASP A 82 -6.34 -7.70 9.66
C ASP A 82 -4.90 -7.99 10.08
N ALA A 83 -3.98 -8.02 9.12
CA ALA A 83 -2.57 -8.24 9.40
C ALA A 83 -1.96 -7.05 10.16
N GLU A 84 -2.22 -5.83 9.72
CA GLU A 84 -1.76 -4.60 10.38
C GLU A 84 -2.20 -4.56 11.85
N ASN A 85 -3.48 -4.83 12.12
CA ASN A 85 -4.02 -4.91 13.47
C ASN A 85 -3.26 -5.93 14.36
N VAL A 86 -2.89 -7.08 13.80
CA VAL A 86 -2.12 -8.12 14.49
C VAL A 86 -0.69 -7.63 14.80
N PHE A 87 -0.04 -6.97 13.85
CA PHE A 87 1.33 -6.47 14.02
C PHE A 87 1.41 -5.23 14.92
N ASP A 88 0.40 -4.37 14.91
CA ASP A 88 0.35 -3.21 15.79
C ASP A 88 0.14 -3.63 17.25
N LYS A 89 -0.75 -4.59 17.51
CA LYS A 89 -0.89 -5.20 18.85
C LYS A 89 0.44 -5.83 19.30
N PHE A 90 1.12 -6.53 18.40
CA PHE A 90 2.41 -7.14 18.71
C PHE A 90 3.46 -6.09 19.08
N THR A 91 3.58 -5.02 18.29
CA THR A 91 4.51 -3.92 18.52
C THR A 91 4.22 -3.23 19.85
N TYR A 92 2.95 -2.94 20.12
CA TYR A 92 2.50 -2.32 21.37
C TYR A 92 2.88 -3.15 22.60
N GLU A 93 2.57 -4.45 22.61
CA GLU A 93 2.89 -5.32 23.76
C GLU A 93 4.40 -5.54 23.92
N SER A 94 5.14 -5.61 22.81
CA SER A 94 6.61 -5.67 22.81
C SER A 94 7.22 -4.41 23.44
N LEU A 95 6.71 -3.23 23.08
CA LEU A 95 7.16 -1.96 23.63
C LEU A 95 6.80 -1.82 25.12
N GLN A 96 5.57 -2.20 25.50
CA GLN A 96 5.12 -2.18 26.90
C GLN A 96 6.02 -3.04 27.79
N ALA A 97 6.40 -4.24 27.33
CA ALA A 97 7.30 -5.12 28.06
C ALA A 97 8.68 -4.50 28.30
N GLN A 98 9.19 -3.76 27.32
CA GLN A 98 10.48 -3.05 27.42
C GLN A 98 10.40 -1.89 28.43
N VAL A 99 9.35 -1.07 28.35
CA VAL A 99 9.17 0.11 29.21
C VAL A 99 8.95 -0.29 30.68
N MET A 100 8.15 -1.31 30.94
CA MET A 100 7.80 -1.69 32.31
C MET A 100 8.91 -2.47 33.04
N ASN A 101 10.05 -2.74 32.38
CA ASN A 101 11.11 -3.69 32.82
C ASN A 101 10.53 -5.05 33.28
N ASN A 102 9.31 -5.34 32.86
CA ASN A 102 8.52 -6.44 33.34
C ASN A 102 8.65 -7.51 32.27
N ARG A 103 9.74 -8.27 32.35
CA ARG A 103 9.99 -9.42 31.46
C ARG A 103 8.81 -10.39 31.44
N ASN A 104 7.92 -10.33 32.43
CA ASN A 104 6.70 -11.12 32.52
C ASN A 104 5.68 -10.90 31.40
N VAL A 105 5.62 -9.74 30.73
CA VAL A 105 4.66 -9.53 29.62
C VAL A 105 5.15 -10.22 28.35
N PHE A 106 6.48 -10.17 28.11
CA PHE A 106 7.15 -10.97 27.08
C PHE A 106 7.46 -12.41 27.55
N SER A 107 7.10 -12.75 28.79
CA SER A 107 7.20 -14.10 29.35
C SER A 107 5.86 -14.86 29.22
N HIS A 108 5.80 -15.99 28.53
CA HIS A 108 6.80 -16.51 27.59
C HIS A 108 6.25 -17.52 26.58
N THR A 109 4.93 -17.72 26.48
CA THR A 109 4.37 -18.76 25.62
C THR A 109 2.97 -18.43 25.13
N ALA A 110 2.01 -18.08 25.99
CA ALA A 110 0.60 -17.91 25.57
C ALA A 110 0.40 -16.82 24.51
N PHE A 111 0.87 -15.59 24.75
CA PHE A 111 0.83 -14.49 23.78
C PHE A 111 1.60 -14.84 22.50
N LYS A 112 2.77 -15.42 22.66
CA LYS A 112 3.63 -15.94 21.59
C LYS A 112 2.93 -17.00 20.73
N TYR A 113 2.15 -17.89 21.34
CA TYR A 113 1.31 -18.89 20.66
C TYR A 113 0.12 -18.24 19.97
N GLU A 114 -0.56 -17.29 20.62
CA GLU A 114 -1.66 -16.52 20.03
C GLU A 114 -1.18 -15.80 18.75
N MET A 115 -0.07 -15.06 18.85
CA MET A 115 0.53 -14.36 17.74
C MET A 115 0.96 -15.31 16.62
N SER A 116 1.61 -16.43 16.98
CA SER A 116 1.98 -17.45 15.99
C SER A 116 0.76 -18.07 15.30
N ARG A 117 -0.39 -18.21 15.98
CA ARG A 117 -1.65 -18.70 15.38
C ARG A 117 -2.23 -17.66 14.42
N LYS A 118 -2.25 -16.39 14.82
CA LYS A 118 -2.72 -15.26 14.00
C LYS A 118 -1.89 -15.10 12.72
N ILE A 119 -0.56 -15.04 12.82
CA ILE A 119 0.33 -14.98 11.64
C ILE A 119 0.17 -16.23 10.76
N LYS A 120 -0.07 -17.42 11.35
CA LYS A 120 -0.35 -18.63 10.56
C LYS A 120 -1.68 -18.52 9.80
N LYS A 121 -2.70 -17.88 10.37
CA LYS A 121 -3.98 -17.62 9.71
C LYS A 121 -3.79 -16.67 8.52
N ILE A 122 -3.15 -15.52 8.74
CA ILE A 122 -2.81 -14.53 7.69
C ILE A 122 -2.05 -15.21 6.54
N ASN A 123 -1.06 -16.06 6.85
CA ASN A 123 -0.33 -16.81 5.82
C ASN A 123 -1.20 -17.74 4.97
N LYS A 124 -2.28 -18.29 5.52
CA LYS A 124 -3.21 -19.13 4.73
C LYS A 124 -4.02 -18.25 3.79
N GLU A 125 -4.49 -17.11 4.26
CA GLU A 125 -5.25 -16.14 3.47
C GLU A 125 -4.39 -15.52 2.35
N LEU A 126 -3.17 -15.09 2.67
CA LEU A 126 -2.19 -14.60 1.68
C LEU A 126 -1.81 -15.68 0.65
N ARG A 127 -1.79 -16.96 1.03
CA ARG A 127 -1.57 -18.06 0.08
C ARG A 127 -2.78 -18.23 -0.84
N ALA A 128 -3.99 -18.20 -0.28
CA ALA A 128 -5.22 -18.34 -1.05
C ALA A 128 -5.39 -17.19 -2.05
N ILE A 129 -5.14 -15.95 -1.65
CA ILE A 129 -5.26 -14.80 -2.54
C ILE A 129 -4.19 -14.77 -3.63
N ASN A 130 -2.98 -15.27 -3.34
CA ASN A 130 -1.96 -15.52 -4.36
C ASN A 130 -2.41 -16.56 -5.38
N GLN A 131 -3.05 -17.64 -4.95
CA GLN A 131 -3.59 -18.64 -5.87
C GLN A 131 -4.68 -18.02 -6.75
N LEU A 132 -5.63 -17.31 -6.13
CA LEU A 132 -6.71 -16.64 -6.84
C LEU A 132 -6.18 -15.61 -7.86
N ALA A 133 -5.09 -14.91 -7.56
CA ALA A 133 -4.45 -14.01 -8.54
C ALA A 133 -4.04 -14.75 -9.82
N ASN A 134 -3.46 -15.95 -9.69
CA ASN A 134 -3.08 -16.78 -10.82
C ASN A 134 -4.32 -17.30 -11.56
N ASP A 135 -5.35 -17.73 -10.83
CA ASP A 135 -6.59 -18.26 -11.42
C ASP A 135 -7.36 -17.16 -12.19
N LEU A 136 -7.26 -15.90 -11.76
CA LEU A 136 -7.78 -14.71 -12.46
C LEU A 136 -6.89 -14.24 -13.64
N GLY A 137 -5.77 -14.92 -13.88
CA GLY A 137 -4.81 -14.59 -14.92
C GLY A 137 -4.12 -13.24 -14.71
N LEU A 138 -4.00 -12.77 -13.46
CA LEU A 138 -3.24 -11.56 -13.17
C LEU A 138 -1.78 -11.77 -13.57
N ARG A 139 -1.20 -10.77 -14.23
CA ARG A 139 0.18 -10.85 -14.70
C ARG A 139 1.11 -10.16 -13.70
N PRO A 140 2.16 -10.85 -13.21
CA PRO A 140 3.14 -10.19 -12.38
C PRO A 140 3.94 -9.22 -13.24
N LEU A 141 4.29 -8.05 -12.70
CA LEU A 141 5.26 -7.17 -13.33
C LEU A 141 6.61 -7.90 -13.44
N THR A 142 7.02 -8.21 -14.67
CA THR A 142 8.32 -8.86 -14.97
C THR A 142 9.50 -7.88 -14.99
N VAL A 143 9.23 -6.58 -14.81
CA VAL A 143 10.23 -5.52 -14.90
C VAL A 143 10.80 -5.28 -13.50
N PRO A 144 12.14 -5.16 -13.32
CA PRO A 144 12.66 -4.57 -12.09
C PRO A 144 11.92 -3.25 -11.85
N PHE A 145 11.63 -2.95 -10.59
CA PHE A 145 10.93 -1.75 -10.12
C PHE A 145 11.70 -0.48 -10.52
N GLN A 146 11.79 -0.19 -11.81
CA GLN A 146 12.09 1.13 -12.30
C GLN A 146 10.87 1.91 -11.94
N LYS A 147 11.01 2.82 -10.97
CA LYS A 147 10.15 3.99 -10.89
C LYS A 147 9.99 4.47 -12.33
N LEU A 148 8.83 4.22 -12.94
CA LEU A 148 8.42 5.04 -14.06
C LEU A 148 8.65 6.47 -13.57
N PRO A 149 9.40 7.32 -14.27
CA PRO A 149 9.50 8.70 -13.88
C PRO A 149 8.09 9.24 -14.03
N ILE A 150 7.32 9.22 -12.93
CA ILE A 150 6.19 10.09 -12.78
C ILE A 150 6.83 11.45 -12.96
N ARG A 151 6.48 12.15 -14.04
CA ARG A 151 6.87 13.53 -14.21
C ARG A 151 6.13 14.29 -13.12
N GLU A 152 6.76 14.41 -11.95
CA GLU A 152 6.25 15.21 -10.86
C GLU A 152 6.22 16.65 -11.35
N THR A 153 5.02 17.20 -11.44
CA THR A 153 4.80 18.63 -11.67
C THR A 153 4.38 19.21 -10.33
N ASP A 154 5.22 20.04 -9.74
CA ASP A 154 4.83 20.85 -8.59
C ASP A 154 4.57 22.29 -9.06
N SER A 155 3.75 22.99 -8.29
CA SER A 155 3.40 24.40 -8.44
C SER A 155 4.53 25.34 -8.00
N THR A 156 5.52 24.85 -7.27
CA THR A 156 6.66 25.64 -6.81
C THR A 156 7.62 25.93 -7.96
N VAL A 157 7.84 27.21 -8.22
CA VAL A 157 8.77 27.68 -9.25
C VAL A 157 9.75 28.65 -8.61
N VAL A 158 11.03 28.53 -8.97
CA VAL A 158 12.04 29.54 -8.62
C VAL A 158 11.84 30.73 -9.57
N ALA A 159 11.21 31.80 -9.08
CA ALA A 159 10.78 32.92 -9.91
C ALA A 159 11.92 33.62 -10.67
N SER A 160 13.16 33.54 -10.17
CA SER A 160 14.35 34.09 -10.85
C SER A 160 14.73 33.35 -12.13
N ASP A 161 14.30 32.10 -12.28
CA ASP A 161 14.71 31.22 -13.38
C ASP A 161 13.73 31.30 -14.56
N VAL A 162 12.65 32.09 -14.43
CA VAL A 162 11.62 32.29 -15.44
C VAL A 162 11.78 33.67 -16.07
N VAL A 163 12.15 33.71 -17.35
CA VAL A 163 12.33 34.95 -18.11
C VAL A 163 11.37 34.98 -19.30
N GLY A 164 10.91 36.17 -19.70
CA GLY A 164 10.14 36.37 -20.93
C GLY A 164 8.66 36.01 -20.85
N ARG A 165 8.15 35.68 -19.66
CA ARG A 165 6.72 35.35 -19.41
C ARG A 165 5.90 36.53 -18.87
N ASP A 166 6.48 37.74 -18.81
CA ASP A 166 5.85 38.90 -18.19
C ASP A 166 4.53 39.29 -18.87
N GLN A 167 4.50 39.27 -20.22
CA GLN A 167 3.31 39.58 -20.99
C GLN A 167 2.21 38.52 -20.81
N ASP A 168 2.57 37.24 -20.82
CA ASP A 168 1.64 36.13 -20.62
C ASP A 168 1.00 36.17 -19.22
N VAL A 169 1.80 36.52 -18.20
CA VAL A 169 1.31 36.69 -16.83
C VAL A 169 0.30 37.84 -16.76
N ALA A 170 0.56 38.97 -17.43
CA ALA A 170 -0.36 40.09 -17.47
C ALA A 170 -1.69 39.72 -18.17
N GLU A 171 -1.63 39.05 -19.31
CA GLU A 171 -2.82 38.62 -20.07
C GLU A 171 -3.67 37.61 -19.29
N ILE A 172 -3.04 36.63 -18.64
CA ILE A 172 -3.75 35.65 -17.81
C ILE A 172 -4.39 36.33 -16.60
N LYS A 173 -3.69 37.27 -15.95
CA LYS A 173 -4.25 38.04 -14.83
C LYS A 173 -5.47 38.85 -15.28
N GLU A 174 -5.40 39.51 -16.43
CA GLU A 174 -6.53 40.26 -16.98
C GLU A 174 -7.73 39.35 -17.25
N LYS A 175 -7.50 38.20 -17.92
CA LYS A 175 -8.54 37.19 -18.15
C LYS A 175 -9.17 36.70 -16.85
N MET A 176 -8.37 36.38 -15.84
CA MET A 176 -8.85 35.93 -14.53
C MET A 176 -9.70 36.99 -13.81
N LEU A 177 -9.30 38.26 -13.89
CA LEU A 177 -10.04 39.37 -13.26
C LEU A 177 -11.35 39.69 -13.99
N ASN A 178 -11.42 39.39 -15.28
CA ASN A 178 -12.59 39.64 -16.12
C ASN A 178 -13.56 38.45 -16.24
N MET A 179 -13.30 37.31 -15.58
CA MET A 179 -14.17 36.11 -15.60
C MET A 179 -15.58 36.31 -14.98
N ARG A 180 -15.94 37.50 -14.52
CA ARG A 180 -17.24 37.82 -13.89
C ARG A 180 -18.12 38.80 -14.69
N LYS A 181 -17.89 38.98 -16.00
CA LYS A 181 -18.66 39.94 -16.81
C LYS A 181 -19.50 39.36 -17.94
N ASP A 182 -19.62 38.04 -18.05
CA ASP A 182 -20.38 37.42 -19.15
C ASP A 182 -21.69 36.74 -18.70
N ASP A 183 -22.18 37.02 -17.48
CA ASP A 183 -23.52 36.62 -17.03
C ASP A 183 -24.43 37.84 -16.78
N VAL A 184 -24.77 38.62 -17.82
CA VAL A 184 -26.05 39.35 -17.98
C VAL A 184 -26.40 39.48 -19.46
#